data_AF-A0A1G6DWW1-F1
#
_entry.id   AF-A0A1G6DWW1-F1
#
_cell.length_a   1.000
_cell.length_b   1.000
_cell.length_c   1.000
_cell.angle_alpha   90.00
_cell.angle_beta   90.00
_cell.angle_gamma   90.00
#
_symmetry.space_group_name_H-M   'P 1'
#
loop_
_entity.id
_entity.type
_entity.pdbx_description
1 polymer ?
#
loop_
_entity_poly.entity_id
_entity_poly.type
_entity_poly.pdbx_seq_one_letter_code
_entity_poly.pdbx_strand_id
1 'polypeptide(L)'
;MGSNNKYALYREVINTAKECCSLYRDTIPGRDSLLEFMDMNGWFGMTPEFRDGDVWVDSMSQFRPQLILWLKAYKKSREEKIGLMLDAYKETYPDTCGRLNAFFEANQLSGTPSAYKMTDFILSSITRDMILYSQEELDAIIEAGNKEMDLTVMKLLNSFLDFSYEGNPISHWSYTFESRQTVPQNRAAYTLNQFAAISYAVFDQRYWDVHDLIAKACSRRRFADLWLFTAMHFMGAVRKGDFSRLPIPSLPYDGDEVRRKILAGEYTAQEAQDVTDDLIFRIRMRPKRPHKSSKHRSIADLKIQIPFSLRETLGIILSVSLSYREEGDPFVGTESDPRDVTDFFGKELAEAVNGKILSRRANKSYLQGIDAEGNNEPGRPKGYMLASLARSHKCSIGGLSDVTQVYLKDAAFTGYTPEFILMEMYERGIFGFIPVLLLKMYAGEDFKRIGVTDQTRLIKEIGLSAFQLEEITETVTRSYSRAGEVVAAVMEGKDRNHIGKVIQRIAAGAAPAKSDKFLCLMTAADLGCPERSRSGCFGCRYEIYTKTSMQMLMNNYAKLCERMKSAAPEEKNRIRNILKEGVLSGISEMMSSVQMLYPDADMEPIYQIAERGLKNADSDNGRK
;
A
#
# COMPACT_ATOMS: atom_id res chain seq x y z
N MET A 1 -59.25 -29.14 -25.13
CA MET A 1 -59.51 -27.70 -25.29
C MET A 1 -59.26 -27.02 -23.95
N GLY A 2 -58.09 -26.43 -23.78
CA GLY A 2 -57.83 -25.41 -22.75
C GLY A 2 -57.03 -24.34 -23.46
N SER A 3 -57.60 -23.16 -23.67
CA SER A 3 -56.86 -22.05 -24.27
C SER A 3 -55.70 -21.73 -23.34
N ASN A 4 -54.47 -21.92 -23.80
CA ASN A 4 -53.27 -21.45 -23.10
C ASN A 4 -53.29 -19.92 -23.23
N ASN A 5 -54.03 -19.27 -22.33
CA ASN A 5 -54.26 -17.83 -22.37
C ASN A 5 -52.98 -17.17 -21.86
N LYS A 6 -52.08 -16.87 -22.79
CA LYS A 6 -50.85 -16.14 -22.48
C LYS A 6 -51.18 -14.65 -22.33
N TYR A 7 -50.51 -14.00 -21.41
CA TYR A 7 -50.70 -12.58 -21.11
C TYR A 7 -49.57 -11.77 -21.73
N ALA A 8 -49.91 -10.68 -22.40
CA ALA A 8 -48.94 -9.72 -22.91
C ALA A 8 -48.42 -8.86 -21.74
N LEU A 9 -47.19 -9.12 -21.32
CA LEU A 9 -46.58 -8.57 -20.11
C LEU A 9 -46.62 -7.04 -20.10
N TYR A 10 -46.15 -6.38 -21.15
CA TYR A 10 -46.09 -4.91 -21.15
C TYR A 10 -47.48 -4.28 -21.04
N ARG A 11 -48.48 -4.87 -21.72
CA ARG A 11 -49.87 -4.39 -21.66
C ARG A 11 -50.46 -4.53 -20.26
N GLU A 12 -50.25 -5.67 -19.61
CA GLU A 12 -50.74 -5.92 -18.26
C GLU A 12 -50.02 -5.05 -17.21
N VAL A 13 -48.71 -4.82 -17.37
CA VAL A 13 -47.94 -3.92 -16.49
C VAL A 13 -48.43 -2.48 -16.62
N ILE A 14 -48.76 -1.99 -17.82
CA ILE A 14 -49.33 -0.64 -18.01
C ILE A 14 -50.66 -0.48 -17.28
N ASN A 15 -51.54 -1.49 -17.37
CA ASN A 15 -52.83 -1.45 -16.68
C ASN A 15 -52.63 -1.43 -15.16
N THR A 16 -51.77 -2.30 -14.65
CA THR A 16 -51.42 -2.38 -13.23
C THR A 16 -50.75 -1.08 -12.74
N ALA A 17 -49.89 -0.47 -13.55
CA ALA A 17 -49.24 0.80 -13.24
C ALA A 17 -50.24 1.96 -13.11
N LYS A 18 -51.31 1.96 -13.91
CA LYS A 18 -52.41 2.94 -13.77
C LYS A 18 -53.22 2.70 -12.50
N GLU A 19 -53.54 1.44 -12.19
CA GLU A 19 -54.28 1.06 -10.98
C GLU A 19 -53.55 1.50 -9.70
N CYS A 20 -52.22 1.40 -9.66
CA CYS A 20 -51.42 1.74 -8.49
C CYS A 20 -50.78 3.14 -8.53
N CYS A 21 -51.19 4.02 -9.45
CA CYS A 21 -50.67 5.37 -9.63
C CYS A 21 -49.13 5.45 -9.77
N SER A 22 -48.53 4.50 -10.50
CA SER A 22 -47.08 4.42 -10.70
C SER A 22 -46.53 5.49 -11.66
N LEU A 23 -45.27 5.86 -11.46
CA LEU A 23 -44.48 6.68 -12.39
C LEU A 23 -43.98 5.89 -13.61
N TYR A 24 -44.22 4.58 -13.67
CA TYR A 24 -43.85 3.73 -14.80
C TYR A 24 -44.54 4.19 -16.09
N ARG A 25 -43.80 4.17 -17.19
CA ARG A 25 -44.28 4.49 -18.54
C ARG A 25 -43.70 3.50 -19.52
N ASP A 26 -44.52 3.11 -20.49
CA ASP A 26 -44.12 2.19 -21.57
C ASP A 26 -43.17 2.88 -22.56
N THR A 27 -41.91 2.95 -22.16
CA THR A 27 -40.79 3.57 -22.87
C THR A 27 -39.65 2.56 -22.89
N ILE A 28 -38.70 2.70 -23.81
CA ILE A 28 -37.55 1.77 -23.89
C ILE A 28 -36.86 1.62 -22.51
N PRO A 29 -36.50 2.70 -21.78
CA PRO A 29 -35.90 2.55 -20.45
C PRO A 29 -36.83 1.92 -19.41
N GLY A 30 -38.14 2.11 -19.53
CA GLY A 30 -39.13 1.47 -18.67
C GLY A 30 -39.19 -0.04 -18.89
N ARG A 31 -39.28 -0.46 -20.16
CA ARG A 31 -39.29 -1.88 -20.54
C ARG A 31 -38.00 -2.57 -20.13
N ASP A 32 -36.85 -1.92 -20.30
CA ASP A 32 -35.55 -2.47 -19.89
C ASP A 32 -35.50 -2.69 -18.37
N SER A 33 -35.94 -1.72 -17.56
CA SER A 33 -36.01 -1.87 -16.10
C SER A 33 -36.99 -2.96 -15.65
N LEU A 34 -38.09 -3.16 -16.40
CA LEU A 34 -39.04 -4.22 -16.12
C LEU A 34 -38.45 -5.59 -16.44
N LEU A 35 -37.76 -5.73 -17.57
CA LEU A 35 -37.07 -6.97 -17.95
C LEU A 35 -35.98 -7.32 -16.92
N GLU A 36 -35.18 -6.35 -16.51
CA GLU A 36 -34.16 -6.52 -15.46
C GLU A 36 -34.80 -7.02 -14.15
N PHE A 37 -35.94 -6.44 -13.74
CA PHE A 37 -36.68 -6.93 -12.58
C PHE A 37 -37.15 -8.38 -12.75
N MET A 38 -37.67 -8.76 -13.91
CA MET A 38 -38.11 -10.13 -14.17
C MET A 38 -36.92 -11.12 -14.16
N ASP A 39 -35.81 -10.76 -14.81
CA ASP A 39 -34.59 -11.57 -14.86
C ASP A 39 -33.99 -11.78 -13.48
N MET A 40 -33.90 -10.72 -12.66
CA MET A 40 -33.39 -10.80 -11.28
C MET A 40 -34.22 -11.72 -10.38
N ASN A 41 -35.50 -11.92 -10.70
CA ASN A 41 -36.39 -12.80 -9.95
C ASN A 41 -36.55 -14.18 -10.62
N GLY A 42 -35.68 -14.53 -11.58
CA GLY A 42 -35.74 -15.81 -12.30
C GLY A 42 -37.08 -16.03 -12.99
N TRP A 43 -37.71 -14.95 -13.48
CA TRP A 43 -39.05 -14.93 -14.06
C TRP A 43 -40.13 -15.56 -13.18
N PHE A 44 -39.91 -15.62 -11.86
CA PHE A 44 -40.78 -16.29 -10.90
C PHE A 44 -41.06 -17.76 -11.27
N GLY A 45 -40.10 -18.42 -11.92
CA GLY A 45 -40.23 -19.81 -12.39
C GLY A 45 -40.98 -19.98 -13.70
N MET A 46 -41.35 -18.90 -14.39
CA MET A 46 -42.01 -18.95 -15.70
C MET A 46 -41.01 -18.91 -16.85
N THR A 47 -41.43 -19.38 -18.03
CA THR A 47 -40.65 -19.25 -19.27
C THR A 47 -41.23 -18.13 -20.14
N PRO A 48 -40.51 -17.03 -20.38
CA PRO A 48 -41.00 -15.94 -21.22
C PRO A 48 -40.96 -16.29 -22.71
N GLU A 49 -41.96 -15.83 -23.47
CA GLU A 49 -41.96 -15.92 -24.93
C GLU A 49 -41.89 -14.53 -25.57
N PHE A 50 -40.81 -14.28 -26.32
CA PHE A 50 -40.59 -13.02 -27.02
C PHE A 50 -41.18 -13.09 -28.42
N ARG A 51 -42.22 -12.29 -28.68
CA ARG A 51 -42.98 -12.33 -29.94
C ARG A 51 -43.60 -10.97 -30.21
N ASP A 52 -43.57 -10.54 -31.47
CA ASP A 52 -44.26 -9.33 -31.96
C ASP A 52 -43.91 -8.04 -31.17
N GLY A 53 -42.69 -7.94 -30.62
CA GLY A 53 -42.24 -6.79 -29.84
C GLY A 53 -42.82 -6.68 -28.42
N ASP A 54 -43.41 -7.77 -27.92
CA ASP A 54 -43.93 -7.93 -26.55
C ASP A 54 -43.37 -9.22 -25.92
N VAL A 55 -43.60 -9.38 -24.61
CA VAL A 55 -43.22 -10.57 -23.85
C VAL A 55 -44.48 -11.25 -23.35
N TRP A 56 -44.61 -12.53 -23.62
CA TRP A 56 -45.76 -13.33 -23.23
C TRP A 56 -45.42 -14.22 -22.03
N VAL A 57 -46.27 -14.19 -21.01
CA VAL A 57 -46.14 -15.00 -19.79
C VAL A 57 -47.39 -15.84 -19.55
N ASP A 58 -47.21 -17.00 -18.92
CA ASP A 58 -48.30 -17.97 -18.73
C ASP A 58 -49.29 -17.55 -17.61
N SER A 59 -48.86 -16.72 -16.65
CA SER A 59 -49.73 -16.20 -15.60
C SER A 59 -49.23 -14.87 -15.02
N MET A 60 -50.14 -13.92 -14.79
CA MET A 60 -49.84 -12.70 -14.03
C MET A 60 -49.97 -12.88 -12.52
N SER A 61 -50.75 -13.87 -12.04
CA SER A 61 -51.10 -13.98 -10.61
C SER A 61 -49.93 -14.37 -9.72
N GLN A 62 -48.93 -15.08 -10.27
CA GLN A 62 -47.79 -15.61 -9.52
C GLN A 62 -46.86 -14.51 -8.98
N PHE A 63 -46.81 -13.35 -9.64
CA PHE A 63 -45.90 -12.27 -9.28
C PHE A 63 -46.58 -10.90 -9.16
N ARG A 64 -47.91 -10.83 -9.31
CA ARG A 64 -48.69 -9.58 -9.25
C ARG A 64 -48.39 -8.75 -7.99
N PRO A 65 -48.29 -9.34 -6.77
CA PRO A 65 -47.96 -8.56 -5.56
C PRO A 65 -46.58 -7.88 -5.65
N GLN A 66 -45.56 -8.62 -6.10
CA GLN A 66 -44.19 -8.13 -6.26
C GLN A 66 -44.11 -7.08 -7.38
N LEU A 67 -44.85 -7.28 -8.47
CA LEU A 67 -44.98 -6.32 -9.55
C LEU A 67 -45.61 -5.00 -9.05
N ILE A 68 -46.69 -5.07 -8.27
CA ILE A 68 -47.32 -3.87 -7.70
C ILE A 68 -46.35 -3.13 -6.79
N LEU A 69 -45.61 -3.86 -5.95
CA LEU A 69 -44.61 -3.27 -5.06
C LEU A 69 -43.49 -2.57 -5.86
N TRP A 70 -42.94 -3.25 -6.88
CA TRP A 70 -41.93 -2.69 -7.78
C TRP A 70 -42.45 -1.45 -8.52
N LEU A 71 -43.67 -1.49 -9.05
CA LEU A 71 -44.31 -0.37 -9.74
C LEU A 71 -44.51 0.83 -8.80
N LYS A 72 -44.95 0.62 -7.56
CA LYS A 72 -45.07 1.70 -6.57
C LYS A 72 -43.72 2.30 -6.19
N ALA A 73 -42.66 1.49 -6.19
CA ALA A 73 -41.28 1.89 -5.91
C ALA A 73 -40.58 2.55 -7.11
N TYR A 74 -41.09 2.40 -8.33
CA TYR A 74 -40.42 2.85 -9.55
C TYR A 74 -40.15 4.37 -9.53
N LYS A 75 -38.88 4.76 -9.75
CA LYS A 75 -38.36 6.14 -9.70
C LYS A 75 -38.57 6.91 -8.38
N LYS A 76 -38.96 6.24 -7.30
CA LYS A 76 -39.04 6.86 -5.96
C LYS A 76 -37.68 6.95 -5.27
N SER A 77 -37.58 7.81 -4.25
CA SER A 77 -36.41 7.90 -3.40
C SER A 77 -36.20 6.60 -2.61
N ARG A 78 -34.97 6.35 -2.13
CA ARG A 78 -34.65 5.12 -1.39
C ARG A 78 -35.41 5.01 -0.08
N GLU A 79 -35.64 6.14 0.58
CA GLU A 79 -36.43 6.21 1.82
C GLU A 79 -37.88 5.78 1.58
N GLU A 80 -38.52 6.34 0.54
CA GLU A 80 -39.87 5.92 0.14
C GLU A 80 -39.93 4.44 -0.26
N LYS A 81 -38.90 3.91 -0.92
CA LYS A 81 -38.81 2.49 -1.27
C LYS A 81 -38.75 1.59 -0.04
N ILE A 82 -37.95 1.97 0.97
CA ILE A 82 -37.88 1.22 2.24
C ILE A 82 -39.25 1.23 2.92
N GLY A 83 -39.90 2.40 3.02
CA GLY A 83 -41.24 2.50 3.60
C GLY A 83 -42.26 1.60 2.90
N LEU A 84 -42.28 1.59 1.56
CA LEU A 84 -43.15 0.72 0.77
C LEU A 84 -42.91 -0.77 1.02
N MET A 85 -41.65 -1.20 1.17
CA MET A 85 -41.32 -2.59 1.47
C MET A 85 -41.77 -2.97 2.88
N LEU A 86 -41.48 -2.13 3.87
CA LEU A 86 -41.91 -2.38 5.25
C LEU A 86 -43.43 -2.45 5.36
N ASP A 87 -44.16 -1.54 4.71
CA ASP A 87 -45.63 -1.55 4.69
C ASP A 87 -46.19 -2.81 4.00
N ALA A 88 -45.57 -3.27 2.91
CA ALA A 88 -46.00 -4.46 2.18
C ALA A 88 -45.84 -5.75 2.99
N TYR A 89 -44.81 -5.81 3.84
CA TYR A 89 -44.48 -7.01 4.62
C TYR A 89 -44.86 -6.91 6.10
N LYS A 90 -45.37 -5.76 6.58
CA LYS A 90 -45.70 -5.54 8.00
C LYS A 90 -46.68 -6.56 8.58
N GLU A 91 -47.66 -7.00 7.79
CA GLU A 91 -48.63 -8.02 8.23
C GLU A 91 -48.05 -9.44 8.18
N THR A 92 -47.01 -9.66 7.36
CA THR A 92 -46.39 -10.98 7.18
C THR A 92 -45.23 -11.20 8.18
N TYR A 93 -44.44 -10.16 8.43
CA TYR A 93 -43.26 -10.14 9.31
C TYR A 93 -43.31 -8.92 10.25
N PRO A 94 -44.30 -8.85 11.15
CA PRO A 94 -44.54 -7.67 11.98
C PRO A 94 -43.35 -7.31 12.88
N ASP A 95 -42.70 -8.29 13.52
CA ASP A 95 -41.57 -8.03 14.42
C ASP A 95 -40.33 -7.57 13.62
N THR A 96 -40.01 -8.25 12.52
CA THR A 96 -38.85 -7.92 11.67
C THR A 96 -39.00 -6.53 11.07
N CYS A 97 -40.19 -6.17 10.57
CA CYS A 97 -40.46 -4.84 10.03
C CYS A 97 -40.38 -3.76 11.12
N GLY A 98 -40.91 -4.03 12.32
CA GLY A 98 -40.82 -3.13 13.47
C GLY A 98 -39.37 -2.87 13.88
N ARG A 99 -38.55 -3.92 13.97
CA ARG A 99 -37.12 -3.84 14.28
C ARG A 99 -36.36 -3.06 13.21
N LEU A 100 -36.60 -3.32 11.93
CA LEU A 100 -35.94 -2.60 10.83
C LEU A 100 -36.23 -1.11 10.89
N ASN A 101 -37.50 -0.73 11.11
CA ASN A 101 -37.87 0.68 11.23
C ASN A 101 -37.17 1.35 12.43
N ALA A 102 -37.22 0.73 13.61
CA ALA A 102 -36.57 1.25 14.80
C ALA A 102 -35.04 1.34 14.66
N PHE A 103 -34.42 0.35 14.02
CA PHE A 103 -32.98 0.34 13.75
C PHE A 103 -32.58 1.48 12.82
N PHE A 104 -33.35 1.74 11.76
CA PHE A 104 -33.06 2.83 10.82
C PHE A 104 -33.28 4.21 11.42
N GLU A 105 -34.32 4.39 12.22
CA GLU A 105 -34.56 5.64 12.96
C GLU A 105 -33.43 5.92 13.97
N ALA A 106 -33.06 4.91 14.78
CA ALA A 106 -32.01 5.06 15.79
C ALA A 106 -30.64 5.40 15.19
N ASN A 107 -30.34 4.92 13.98
CA ASN A 107 -29.04 5.10 13.32
C ASN A 107 -29.07 6.13 12.17
N GLN A 108 -30.20 6.81 11.93
CA GLN A 108 -30.38 7.78 10.82
C GLN A 108 -30.01 7.22 9.44
N LEU A 109 -30.48 6.00 9.15
CA LEU A 109 -30.12 5.25 7.94
C LEU A 109 -31.18 5.26 6.83
N SER A 110 -32.36 5.82 7.12
CA SER A 110 -33.51 5.96 6.22
C SER A 110 -33.09 6.71 4.95
N GLY A 111 -32.89 5.97 3.84
CA GLY A 111 -32.47 6.53 2.54
C GLY A 111 -31.05 6.19 2.08
N THR A 112 -30.25 5.49 2.90
CA THR A 112 -28.92 5.04 2.47
C THR A 112 -29.01 3.86 1.48
N PRO A 113 -28.07 3.73 0.51
CA PRO A 113 -28.04 2.60 -0.41
C PRO A 113 -27.91 1.24 0.31
N SER A 114 -27.14 1.19 1.40
CA SER A 114 -26.93 -0.04 2.16
C SER A 114 -28.16 -0.47 2.93
N ALA A 115 -28.92 0.47 3.52
CA ALA A 115 -30.18 0.16 4.19
C ALA A 115 -31.21 -0.43 3.21
N TYR A 116 -31.37 0.20 2.04
CA TYR A 116 -32.29 -0.31 1.01
C TYR A 116 -31.95 -1.74 0.59
N LYS A 117 -30.68 -2.01 0.23
CA LYS A 117 -30.24 -3.35 -0.19
C LYS A 117 -30.39 -4.38 0.92
N MET A 118 -30.08 -4.01 2.17
CA MET A 118 -30.24 -4.89 3.32
C MET A 118 -31.71 -5.26 3.53
N THR A 119 -32.63 -4.28 3.48
CA THR A 119 -34.07 -4.52 3.64
C THR A 119 -34.61 -5.43 2.56
N ASP A 120 -34.26 -5.16 1.29
CA ASP A 120 -34.67 -5.96 0.14
C ASP A 120 -34.18 -7.42 0.28
N PHE A 121 -32.92 -7.61 0.66
CA PHE A 121 -32.35 -8.93 0.92
C PHE A 121 -33.04 -9.67 2.08
N ILE A 122 -33.22 -9.01 3.23
CA ILE A 122 -33.87 -9.63 4.39
C ILE A 122 -35.29 -10.08 4.02
N LEU A 123 -36.11 -9.18 3.48
CA LEU A 123 -37.53 -9.46 3.24
C LEU A 123 -37.75 -10.48 2.11
N SER A 124 -36.79 -10.62 1.18
CA SER A 124 -36.82 -11.67 0.15
C SER A 124 -36.28 -13.02 0.63
N SER A 125 -35.44 -13.04 1.67
CA SER A 125 -34.78 -14.26 2.15
C SER A 125 -35.50 -14.95 3.31
N ILE A 126 -36.42 -14.26 3.98
CA ILE A 126 -37.13 -14.81 5.15
C ILE A 126 -38.49 -15.39 4.79
N THR A 127 -38.94 -16.36 5.59
CA THR A 127 -40.24 -17.03 5.49
C THR A 127 -41.11 -16.82 6.73
N ARG A 128 -40.52 -16.34 7.83
CA ARG A 128 -41.18 -15.94 9.08
C ARG A 128 -40.39 -14.81 9.73
N ASP A 129 -40.87 -14.25 10.83
CA ASP A 129 -40.10 -13.23 11.55
C ASP A 129 -38.73 -13.75 11.98
N MET A 130 -37.68 -12.95 11.80
CA MET A 130 -36.29 -13.35 12.04
C MET A 130 -36.03 -13.74 13.49
N ILE A 131 -36.79 -13.19 14.46
CA ILE A 131 -36.70 -13.57 15.88
C ILE A 131 -37.08 -15.04 16.13
N LEU A 132 -37.80 -15.67 15.19
CA LEU A 132 -38.22 -17.07 15.25
C LEU A 132 -37.23 -18.02 14.54
N TYR A 133 -36.13 -17.50 14.02
CA TYR A 133 -35.10 -18.31 13.38
C TYR A 133 -34.18 -18.93 14.43
N SER A 134 -33.82 -20.18 14.21
CA SER A 134 -32.69 -20.81 14.90
C SER A 134 -31.36 -20.17 14.47
N GLN A 135 -30.31 -20.40 15.26
CA GLN A 135 -28.98 -19.88 14.95
C GLN A 135 -28.48 -20.42 13.60
N GLU A 136 -28.73 -21.70 13.29
CA GLU A 136 -28.35 -22.33 12.03
C GLU A 136 -29.06 -21.70 10.82
N GLU A 137 -30.34 -21.32 10.98
CA GLU A 137 -31.08 -20.63 9.92
C GLU A 137 -30.60 -19.19 9.73
N LEU A 138 -30.21 -18.49 10.81
CA LEU A 138 -29.58 -17.17 10.72
C LEU A 138 -28.19 -17.24 10.07
N ASP A 139 -27.40 -18.27 10.38
CA ASP A 139 -26.10 -18.52 9.75
C ASP A 139 -26.27 -18.71 8.24
N ALA A 140 -27.30 -19.47 7.81
CA ALA A 140 -27.60 -19.66 6.39
C ALA A 140 -27.96 -18.35 5.67
N ILE A 141 -28.74 -17.47 6.31
CA ILE A 141 -29.04 -16.12 5.77
C ILE A 141 -27.76 -15.30 5.67
N ILE A 142 -26.90 -15.33 6.69
CA ILE A 142 -25.63 -14.60 6.69
C ILE A 142 -24.69 -15.13 5.61
N GLU A 143 -24.62 -16.44 5.40
CA GLU A 143 -23.82 -17.03 4.33
C GLU A 143 -24.32 -16.66 2.93
N ALA A 144 -25.63 -16.73 2.70
CA ALA A 144 -26.25 -16.32 1.44
C ALA A 144 -26.00 -14.83 1.18
N GLY A 145 -26.25 -13.99 2.19
CA GLY A 145 -26.02 -12.55 2.11
C GLY A 145 -24.56 -12.23 1.89
N ASN A 146 -23.64 -12.94 2.54
CA ASN A 146 -22.22 -12.77 2.33
C ASN A 146 -21.94 -13.02 0.84
N LYS A 147 -22.34 -14.16 0.26
CA LYS A 147 -22.08 -14.49 -1.16
C LYS A 147 -22.49 -13.37 -2.12
N GLU A 148 -23.64 -12.74 -1.90
CA GLU A 148 -24.27 -11.84 -2.88
C GLU A 148 -24.05 -10.35 -2.61
N MET A 149 -23.82 -9.94 -1.36
CA MET A 149 -23.78 -8.53 -0.96
C MET A 149 -22.38 -8.00 -0.66
N ASP A 150 -22.24 -6.67 -0.70
CA ASP A 150 -21.00 -6.01 -0.34
C ASP A 150 -20.75 -6.01 1.19
N LEU A 151 -19.49 -5.84 1.59
CA LEU A 151 -19.06 -5.88 2.99
C LEU A 151 -19.73 -4.80 3.86
N THR A 152 -20.16 -3.68 3.28
CA THR A 152 -20.82 -2.60 4.02
C THR A 152 -22.23 -3.02 4.40
N VAL A 153 -22.96 -3.63 3.46
CA VAL A 153 -24.30 -4.20 3.70
C VAL A 153 -24.23 -5.34 4.72
N MET A 154 -23.24 -6.24 4.61
CA MET A 154 -23.07 -7.34 5.57
C MET A 154 -22.77 -6.88 7.00
N LYS A 155 -21.95 -5.84 7.14
CA LYS A 155 -21.71 -5.23 8.46
C LYS A 155 -22.96 -4.59 9.03
N LEU A 156 -23.77 -3.95 8.17
CA LEU A 156 -25.02 -3.36 8.58
C LEU A 156 -26.03 -4.42 9.03
N LEU A 157 -26.11 -5.54 8.30
CA LEU A 157 -26.94 -6.70 8.67
C LEU A 157 -26.52 -7.27 10.02
N ASN A 158 -25.22 -7.46 10.26
CA ASN A 158 -24.71 -7.90 11.56
C ASN A 158 -25.08 -6.92 12.69
N SER A 159 -24.96 -5.61 12.46
CA SER A 159 -25.39 -4.59 13.43
C SER A 159 -26.91 -4.60 13.66
N PHE A 160 -27.70 -4.94 12.64
CA PHE A 160 -29.14 -5.10 12.78
C PHE A 160 -29.50 -6.35 13.62
N LEU A 161 -28.79 -7.47 13.44
CA LEU A 161 -29.04 -8.68 14.24
C LEU A 161 -28.72 -8.49 15.73
N ASP A 162 -27.69 -7.71 16.04
CA ASP A 162 -27.28 -7.33 17.40
C ASP A 162 -28.11 -6.15 17.97
N PHE A 163 -28.98 -5.54 17.16
CA PHE A 163 -29.78 -4.41 17.62
C PHE A 163 -30.85 -4.86 18.64
N SER A 164 -30.75 -4.31 19.84
CA SER A 164 -31.75 -4.55 20.90
C SER A 164 -33.03 -3.77 20.62
N TYR A 165 -34.12 -4.49 20.40
CA TYR A 165 -35.47 -3.95 20.26
C TYR A 165 -36.38 -4.60 21.30
N GLU A 166 -37.07 -3.77 22.08
CA GLU A 166 -37.85 -4.19 23.26
C GLU A 166 -37.05 -5.07 24.25
N GLY A 167 -35.74 -4.81 24.35
CA GLY A 167 -34.83 -5.50 25.27
C GLY A 167 -34.22 -6.81 24.74
N ASN A 168 -34.59 -7.26 23.53
CA ASN A 168 -34.10 -8.52 22.96
C ASN A 168 -33.44 -8.28 21.58
N PRO A 169 -32.20 -8.71 21.33
CA PRO A 169 -31.63 -8.77 19.98
C PRO A 169 -32.12 -10.01 19.21
N ILE A 170 -31.91 -10.04 17.88
CA ILE A 170 -32.25 -11.21 17.05
C ILE A 170 -31.19 -12.30 17.19
N SER A 171 -29.91 -11.92 17.28
CA SER A 171 -28.81 -12.85 17.54
C SER A 171 -27.89 -12.31 18.63
N HIS A 172 -27.32 -13.21 19.41
CA HIS A 172 -26.26 -12.91 20.38
C HIS A 172 -24.86 -13.16 19.81
N TRP A 173 -24.77 -13.55 18.54
CA TRP A 173 -23.51 -13.82 17.86
C TRP A 173 -23.02 -12.59 17.12
N SER A 174 -21.71 -12.34 17.20
CA SER A 174 -21.06 -11.28 16.43
C SER A 174 -20.37 -11.90 15.22
N TYR A 175 -20.92 -11.64 14.03
CA TYR A 175 -20.36 -12.16 12.79
C TYR A 175 -19.16 -11.34 12.36
N THR A 176 -18.09 -12.02 11.94
CA THR A 176 -16.91 -11.38 11.35
C THR A 176 -16.80 -11.77 9.89
N PHE A 177 -16.56 -10.77 9.04
CA PHE A 177 -16.47 -10.95 7.59
C PHE A 177 -15.05 -10.65 7.13
N GLU A 178 -14.41 -11.62 6.51
CA GLU A 178 -13.09 -11.43 5.91
C GLU A 178 -13.18 -10.54 4.65
N SER A 179 -12.10 -9.80 4.40
CA SER A 179 -12.01 -9.01 3.18
C SER A 179 -11.85 -9.92 1.97
N ARG A 180 -12.81 -9.87 1.04
CA ARG A 180 -12.76 -10.59 -0.25
C ARG A 180 -11.73 -10.03 -1.25
N GLN A 181 -10.80 -9.17 -0.80
CA GLN A 181 -9.75 -8.64 -1.66
C GLN A 181 -8.74 -9.75 -1.99
N THR A 182 -8.92 -10.38 -3.16
CA THR A 182 -8.01 -11.40 -3.71
C THR A 182 -6.60 -10.86 -4.02
N VAL A 183 -6.46 -9.55 -4.19
CA VAL A 183 -5.17 -8.88 -4.35
C VAL A 183 -5.02 -7.80 -3.28
N PRO A 184 -4.07 -7.93 -2.34
CA PRO A 184 -3.79 -6.86 -1.39
C PRO A 184 -3.38 -5.62 -2.18
N GLN A 185 -4.16 -4.52 -2.06
CA GLN A 185 -3.79 -3.26 -2.70
C GLN A 185 -2.36 -2.89 -2.31
N ASN A 186 -1.52 -2.57 -3.29
CA ASN A 186 -0.18 -2.05 -3.02
C ASN A 186 -0.31 -0.73 -2.24
N ARG A 187 0.05 -0.79 -0.96
CA ARG A 187 -0.02 0.33 0.00
C ARG A 187 1.32 1.05 0.13
N ALA A 188 2.34 0.66 -0.63
CA ALA A 188 3.66 1.28 -0.62
C ALA A 188 3.62 2.68 -1.28
N ALA A 189 4.63 3.50 -1.01
CA ALA A 189 4.83 4.73 -1.76
C ALA A 189 4.90 4.45 -3.29
N TYR A 190 4.57 5.44 -4.11
CA TYR A 190 5.07 5.44 -5.49
C TYR A 190 6.59 5.52 -5.47
N THR A 191 7.24 4.83 -6.41
CA THR A 191 8.68 5.01 -6.65
C THR A 191 8.97 6.44 -7.11
N LEU A 192 10.25 6.87 -7.03
CA LEU A 192 10.64 8.19 -7.53
C LEU A 192 10.22 8.39 -9.00
N ASN A 193 10.45 7.40 -9.86
CA ASN A 193 10.08 7.47 -11.29
C ASN A 193 8.56 7.59 -11.47
N GLN A 194 7.77 6.81 -10.73
CA GLN A 194 6.31 6.91 -10.78
C GLN A 194 5.83 8.29 -10.29
N PHE A 195 6.39 8.79 -9.19
CA PHE A 195 5.99 10.07 -8.62
C PHE A 195 6.43 11.25 -9.50
N ALA A 196 7.61 11.15 -10.11
CA ALA A 196 8.11 12.09 -11.11
C ALA A 196 7.24 12.09 -12.36
N ALA A 197 6.83 10.92 -12.87
CA ALA A 197 5.89 10.82 -13.99
C ALA A 197 4.54 11.49 -13.67
N ILE A 198 4.02 11.30 -12.45
CA ILE A 198 2.81 12.03 -12.01
C ILE A 198 3.09 13.54 -12.00
N SER A 199 4.23 14.01 -11.46
CA SER A 199 4.54 15.45 -11.44
C SER A 199 4.68 16.04 -12.85
N TYR A 200 5.28 15.30 -13.77
CA TYR A 200 5.45 15.69 -15.16
C TYR A 200 4.08 15.83 -15.84
N ALA A 201 3.22 14.82 -15.67
CA ALA A 201 1.86 14.87 -16.20
C ALA A 201 1.01 16.02 -15.63
N VAL A 202 1.21 16.34 -14.35
CA VAL A 202 0.41 17.36 -13.67
C VAL A 202 0.88 18.78 -13.98
N PHE A 203 2.18 19.04 -14.05
CA PHE A 203 2.73 20.40 -14.04
C PHE A 203 3.49 20.81 -15.32
N ASP A 204 3.85 19.88 -16.20
CA ASP A 204 4.60 20.22 -17.43
C ASP A 204 3.66 20.51 -18.60
N GLN A 205 3.72 21.73 -19.13
CA GLN A 205 2.86 22.18 -20.23
C GLN A 205 3.02 21.33 -21.50
N ARG A 206 4.20 20.77 -21.78
CA ARG A 206 4.38 19.91 -22.96
C ARG A 206 3.56 18.63 -22.84
N TYR A 207 3.42 18.10 -21.63
CA TYR A 207 2.53 16.97 -21.39
C TYR A 207 1.07 17.36 -21.59
N TRP A 208 0.71 18.58 -21.16
CA TRP A 208 -0.65 19.10 -21.31
C TRP A 208 -1.04 19.20 -22.78
N ASP A 209 -0.12 19.68 -23.62
CA ASP A 209 -0.31 19.81 -25.06
C ASP A 209 -0.44 18.43 -25.74
N VAL A 210 0.46 17.49 -25.42
CA VAL A 210 0.45 16.14 -26.00
C VAL A 210 -0.83 15.36 -25.65
N HIS A 211 -1.35 15.54 -24.44
CA HIS A 211 -2.53 14.80 -23.95
C HIS A 211 -3.82 15.63 -23.95
N ASP A 212 -3.79 16.86 -24.48
CA ASP A 212 -4.91 17.80 -24.54
C ASP A 212 -5.61 18.01 -23.17
N LEU A 213 -4.80 18.17 -22.11
CA LEU A 213 -5.32 18.19 -20.74
C LEU A 213 -6.21 19.40 -20.46
N ILE A 214 -5.87 20.56 -21.01
CA ILE A 214 -6.66 21.80 -20.83
C ILE A 214 -8.06 21.63 -21.42
N ALA A 215 -8.17 21.20 -22.68
CA ALA A 215 -9.48 21.04 -23.31
C ALA A 215 -10.31 19.96 -22.62
N LYS A 216 -9.68 18.83 -22.26
CA LYS A 216 -10.34 17.76 -21.49
C LYS A 216 -10.86 18.29 -20.15
N ALA A 217 -10.03 18.99 -19.37
CA ALA A 217 -10.43 19.51 -18.07
C ALA A 217 -11.54 20.57 -18.20
N CYS A 218 -11.49 21.44 -19.21
CA CYS A 218 -12.52 22.45 -19.51
C CYS A 218 -13.80 21.86 -20.15
N SER A 219 -13.81 20.59 -20.55
CA SER A 219 -15.00 19.89 -21.05
C SER A 219 -15.76 19.12 -19.97
N ARG A 220 -15.08 18.70 -18.89
CA ARG A 220 -15.61 17.77 -17.90
C ARG A 220 -15.09 18.08 -16.50
N ARG A 221 -16.02 18.42 -15.60
CA ARG A 221 -15.77 18.62 -14.16
C ARG A 221 -14.93 17.51 -13.53
N ARG A 222 -15.22 16.24 -13.82
CA ARG A 222 -14.50 15.09 -13.25
C ARG A 222 -12.99 15.09 -13.59
N PHE A 223 -12.62 15.58 -14.76
CA PHE A 223 -11.22 15.70 -15.17
C PHE A 223 -10.53 16.87 -14.49
N ALA A 224 -11.21 18.02 -14.38
CA ALA A 224 -10.71 19.16 -13.62
C ALA A 224 -10.48 18.80 -12.14
N ASP A 225 -11.44 18.09 -11.52
CA ASP A 225 -11.33 17.62 -10.14
C ASP A 225 -10.19 16.60 -9.96
N LEU A 226 -10.06 15.64 -10.88
CA LEU A 226 -8.95 14.68 -10.86
C LEU A 226 -7.59 15.38 -10.95
N TRP A 227 -7.48 16.41 -11.79
CA TRP A 227 -6.25 17.17 -11.98
C TRP A 227 -5.88 17.93 -10.70
N LEU A 228 -6.82 18.68 -10.13
CA LEU A 228 -6.60 19.42 -8.89
C LEU A 228 -6.30 18.48 -7.72
N PHE A 229 -7.06 17.38 -7.60
CA PHE A 229 -6.83 16.36 -6.58
C PHE A 229 -5.41 15.79 -6.63
N THR A 230 -4.91 15.55 -7.84
CA THR A 230 -3.56 15.04 -8.06
C THR A 230 -2.51 16.11 -7.74
N ALA A 231 -2.70 17.34 -8.20
CA ALA A 231 -1.77 18.46 -7.96
C ALA A 231 -1.61 18.77 -6.46
N MET A 232 -2.71 18.74 -5.71
CA MET A 232 -2.69 19.02 -4.27
C MET A 232 -1.85 18.04 -3.45
N HIS A 233 -1.58 16.83 -3.96
CA HIS A 233 -0.69 15.87 -3.30
C HIS A 233 0.80 16.23 -3.36
N PHE A 234 1.19 17.21 -4.19
CA PHE A 234 2.54 17.79 -4.21
C PHE A 234 2.66 19.04 -3.35
N MET A 235 1.56 19.59 -2.85
CA MET A 235 1.56 20.82 -2.03
C MET A 235 1.61 20.51 -0.53
N GLY A 236 1.39 19.26 -0.14
CA GLY A 236 1.44 18.86 1.26
C GLY A 236 0.88 17.46 1.49
N ALA A 237 1.27 16.86 2.62
CA ALA A 237 0.77 15.55 3.01
C ALA A 237 -0.64 15.67 3.63
N VAL A 238 -1.64 16.03 2.83
CA VAL A 238 -3.03 16.25 3.26
C VAL A 238 -3.90 15.02 2.96
N ARG A 239 -4.80 14.66 3.88
CA ARG A 239 -5.70 13.51 3.66
C ARG A 239 -6.80 13.90 2.68
N LYS A 240 -7.27 12.93 1.87
CA LYS A 240 -8.44 13.05 1.01
C LYS A 240 -9.62 13.80 1.66
N GLY A 241 -10.02 13.40 2.87
CA GLY A 241 -11.14 14.02 3.59
C GLY A 241 -10.86 15.39 4.21
N ASP A 242 -9.60 15.85 4.22
CA ASP A 242 -9.25 17.20 4.68
C ASP A 242 -9.26 18.22 3.52
N PHE A 243 -9.13 17.77 2.26
CA PHE A 243 -9.18 18.67 1.10
C PHE A 243 -10.52 19.40 0.98
N SER A 244 -11.65 18.75 1.26
CA SER A 244 -12.98 19.37 1.19
C SER A 244 -13.18 20.53 2.16
N ARG A 245 -12.34 20.63 3.20
CA ARG A 245 -12.45 21.60 4.30
C ARG A 245 -11.50 22.80 4.14
N LEU A 246 -10.65 22.78 3.12
CA LEU A 246 -9.74 23.89 2.82
C LEU A 246 -10.54 25.11 2.35
N PRO A 247 -10.02 26.32 2.61
CA PRO A 247 -10.67 27.53 2.12
C PRO A 247 -10.63 27.56 0.60
N ILE A 248 -11.69 28.10 0.01
CA ILE A 248 -11.86 28.22 -1.43
C ILE A 248 -11.40 29.62 -1.86
N PRO A 249 -10.47 29.73 -2.82
CA PRO A 249 -10.07 31.02 -3.38
C PRO A 249 -11.14 31.54 -4.36
N SER A 250 -11.13 32.83 -4.60
CA SER A 250 -12.03 33.49 -5.54
C SER A 250 -11.51 33.40 -6.97
N LEU A 251 -12.42 33.22 -7.93
CA LEU A 251 -12.10 33.35 -9.35
C LEU A 251 -12.18 34.82 -9.79
N PRO A 252 -11.37 35.25 -10.78
CA PRO A 252 -11.44 36.59 -11.35
C PRO A 252 -12.70 36.82 -12.21
N TYR A 253 -13.28 35.74 -12.75
CA TYR A 253 -14.49 35.76 -13.58
C TYR A 253 -15.44 34.63 -13.17
N ASP A 254 -16.65 34.61 -13.74
CA ASP A 254 -17.52 33.44 -13.64
C ASP A 254 -16.91 32.21 -14.31
N GLY A 255 -17.43 31.04 -13.97
CA GLY A 255 -16.82 29.77 -14.40
C GLY A 255 -16.80 29.56 -15.91
N ASP A 256 -17.86 29.97 -16.62
CA ASP A 256 -17.94 29.78 -18.07
C ASP A 256 -16.92 30.67 -18.78
N GLU A 257 -16.79 31.92 -18.35
CA GLU A 257 -15.82 32.88 -18.88
C GLU A 257 -14.37 32.46 -18.57
N VAL A 258 -14.09 31.93 -17.37
CA VAL A 258 -12.76 31.38 -17.04
C VAL A 258 -12.38 30.28 -18.03
N ARG A 259 -13.27 29.31 -18.28
CA ARG A 259 -12.97 28.21 -19.22
C ARG A 259 -12.80 28.71 -20.64
N ARG A 260 -13.64 29.66 -21.09
CA ARG A 260 -13.53 30.28 -22.42
C ARG A 260 -12.17 30.94 -22.61
N LYS A 261 -11.75 31.77 -21.65
CA LYS A 261 -10.45 32.48 -21.69
C LYS A 261 -9.27 31.52 -21.70
N ILE A 262 -9.31 30.46 -20.88
CA ILE A 262 -8.25 29.45 -20.84
C ILE A 262 -8.14 28.72 -22.19
N LEU A 263 -9.26 28.29 -22.77
CA LEU A 263 -9.30 27.63 -24.08
C LEU A 263 -8.83 28.55 -25.23
N ALA A 264 -9.12 29.84 -25.13
CA ALA A 264 -8.72 30.84 -26.11
C ALA A 264 -7.26 31.32 -25.94
N GLY A 265 -6.54 30.90 -24.90
CA GLY A 265 -5.21 31.42 -24.56
C GLY A 265 -5.22 32.88 -24.08
N GLU A 266 -6.38 33.39 -23.68
CA GLU A 266 -6.59 34.76 -23.18
C GLU A 266 -6.47 34.88 -21.66
N TYR A 267 -6.33 33.76 -20.95
CA TYR A 267 -6.13 33.72 -19.50
C TYR A 267 -4.65 33.90 -19.16
N THR A 268 -4.34 35.00 -18.50
CA THR A 268 -2.95 35.44 -18.26
C THR A 268 -2.31 34.72 -17.08
N ALA A 269 -0.98 34.68 -17.09
CA ALA A 269 -0.19 34.16 -15.98
C ALA A 269 -0.48 34.87 -14.65
N GLN A 270 -0.71 36.19 -14.68
CA GLN A 270 -1.02 36.97 -13.48
C GLN A 270 -2.38 36.56 -12.89
N GLU A 271 -3.41 36.41 -13.73
CA GLU A 271 -4.73 35.95 -13.27
C GLU A 271 -4.67 34.57 -12.62
N ALA A 272 -3.88 33.65 -13.17
CA ALA A 272 -3.63 32.35 -12.56
C ALA A 272 -2.91 32.46 -11.21
N GLN A 273 -1.85 33.29 -11.15
CA GLN A 273 -1.09 33.50 -9.91
C GLN A 273 -1.93 34.13 -8.80
N ASP A 274 -2.82 35.07 -9.12
CA ASP A 274 -3.69 35.74 -8.16
C ASP A 274 -4.64 34.74 -7.46
N VAL A 275 -5.18 33.76 -8.21
CA VAL A 275 -6.02 32.69 -7.63
C VAL A 275 -5.21 31.82 -6.65
N THR A 276 -3.98 31.47 -7.00
CA THR A 276 -3.08 30.74 -6.12
C THR A 276 -2.70 31.56 -4.88
N ASP A 277 -2.42 32.85 -5.03
CA ASP A 277 -2.03 33.73 -3.94
C ASP A 277 -3.20 33.98 -2.98
N ASP A 278 -4.43 34.08 -3.47
CA ASP A 278 -5.63 34.12 -2.65
C ASP A 278 -5.80 32.81 -1.84
N LEU A 279 -5.54 31.64 -2.44
CA LEU A 279 -5.54 30.37 -1.72
C LEU A 279 -4.51 30.36 -0.58
N ILE A 280 -3.26 30.76 -0.88
CA ILE A 280 -2.18 30.86 0.11
C ILE A 280 -2.58 31.79 1.25
N PHE A 281 -3.11 32.97 0.91
CA PHE A 281 -3.58 33.96 1.88
C PHE A 281 -4.66 33.37 2.79
N ARG A 282 -5.68 32.73 2.23
CA ARG A 282 -6.79 32.15 2.99
C ARG A 282 -6.35 31.00 3.89
N ILE A 283 -5.45 30.13 3.43
CA ILE A 283 -4.90 29.03 4.24
C ILE A 283 -4.18 29.60 5.47
N ARG A 284 -3.41 30.70 5.30
CA ARG A 284 -2.71 31.37 6.40
C ARG A 284 -3.67 32.05 7.39
N MET A 285 -4.73 32.68 6.88
CA MET A 285 -5.71 33.39 7.71
C MET A 285 -6.69 32.46 8.43
N ARG A 286 -6.98 31.29 7.88
CA ARG A 286 -7.92 30.30 8.44
C ARG A 286 -7.27 28.91 8.51
N PRO A 287 -6.23 28.73 9.35
CA PRO A 287 -5.55 27.46 9.45
C PRO A 287 -6.53 26.36 9.94
N LYS A 288 -6.48 25.20 9.30
CA LYS A 288 -7.36 24.06 9.61
C LYS A 288 -6.58 22.95 10.27
N ARG A 289 -7.17 22.32 11.29
CA ARG A 289 -6.63 21.10 11.91
C ARG A 289 -7.11 19.83 11.16
N PRO A 290 -6.27 18.78 11.10
CA PRO A 290 -6.66 17.48 10.52
C PRO A 290 -7.94 16.92 11.15
N HIS A 291 -8.91 16.49 10.33
CA HIS A 291 -10.25 16.11 10.79
C HIS A 291 -10.23 14.91 11.75
N LYS A 292 -9.53 13.84 11.35
CA LYS A 292 -9.43 12.58 12.11
C LYS A 292 -8.76 12.73 13.47
N SER A 293 -7.99 13.80 13.65
CA SER A 293 -7.23 14.03 14.88
C SER A 293 -7.78 15.21 15.68
N SER A 294 -8.87 15.84 15.22
CA SER A 294 -9.45 17.06 15.81
C SER A 294 -9.81 16.94 17.30
N LYS A 295 -10.04 15.71 17.80
CA LYS A 295 -10.34 15.41 19.21
C LYS A 295 -9.12 15.49 20.16
N HIS A 296 -7.89 15.52 19.64
CA HIS A 296 -6.69 15.54 20.50
C HIS A 296 -6.17 16.97 20.73
N ARG A 297 -5.67 17.25 21.93
CA ARG A 297 -5.02 18.53 22.27
C ARG A 297 -3.61 18.62 21.64
N SER A 298 -3.21 19.83 21.23
CA SER A 298 -1.86 20.15 20.71
C SER A 298 -1.49 19.55 19.34
N ILE A 299 -2.38 19.66 18.35
CA ILE A 299 -2.12 19.28 16.95
C ILE A 299 -1.83 20.52 16.12
N ALA A 300 -0.76 20.46 15.32
CA ALA A 300 -0.39 21.48 14.36
C ALA A 300 -1.44 21.58 13.25
N ASP A 301 -1.60 22.77 12.68
CA ASP A 301 -2.47 22.96 11.53
C ASP A 301 -1.92 22.27 10.27
N LEU A 302 -2.81 22.01 9.30
CA LEU A 302 -2.46 21.46 8.00
C LEU A 302 -1.38 22.33 7.35
N LYS A 303 -0.29 21.68 6.92
CA LYS A 303 0.82 22.36 6.23
C LYS A 303 0.67 22.14 4.73
N ILE A 304 0.37 23.23 4.03
CA ILE A 304 0.34 23.30 2.57
C ILE A 304 1.36 24.35 2.17
N GLN A 305 2.27 23.98 1.28
CA GLN A 305 3.32 24.85 0.74
C GLN A 305 3.25 24.80 -0.78
N ILE A 306 3.09 25.97 -1.39
CA ILE A 306 3.02 26.13 -2.83
C ILE A 306 4.30 26.84 -3.27
N PRO A 307 5.21 26.16 -3.99
CA PRO A 307 6.44 26.76 -4.51
C PRO A 307 6.12 27.92 -5.46
N PHE A 308 6.96 28.96 -5.45
CA PHE A 308 6.78 30.11 -6.35
C PHE A 308 6.73 29.68 -7.83
N SER A 309 7.60 28.75 -8.22
CA SER A 309 7.69 28.19 -9.58
C SER A 309 6.43 27.46 -10.06
N LEU A 310 5.52 27.07 -9.15
CA LEU A 310 4.30 26.34 -9.49
C LEU A 310 3.04 27.20 -9.37
N ARG A 311 3.14 28.49 -9.00
CA ARG A 311 1.95 29.30 -8.72
C ARG A 311 1.07 29.54 -9.92
N GLU A 312 1.68 29.81 -11.07
CA GLU A 312 0.96 29.98 -12.33
C GLU A 312 0.30 28.67 -12.75
N THR A 313 1.08 27.60 -12.83
CA THR A 313 0.63 26.27 -13.23
C THR A 313 -0.51 25.76 -12.33
N LEU A 314 -0.34 25.84 -11.01
CA LEU A 314 -1.38 25.46 -10.05
C LEU A 314 -2.58 26.41 -10.14
N GLY A 315 -2.36 27.68 -10.44
CA GLY A 315 -3.40 28.68 -10.64
C GLY A 315 -4.34 28.31 -11.78
N ILE A 316 -3.79 27.86 -12.91
CA ILE A 316 -4.58 27.34 -14.04
C ILE A 316 -5.43 26.14 -13.60
N ILE A 317 -4.81 25.16 -12.92
CA ILE A 317 -5.50 23.94 -12.45
C ILE A 317 -6.63 24.28 -11.46
N LEU A 318 -6.35 25.19 -10.52
CA LEU A 318 -7.34 25.71 -9.58
C LEU A 318 -8.49 26.39 -10.32
N SER A 319 -8.18 27.28 -11.26
CA SER A 319 -9.18 28.04 -12.01
C SER A 319 -10.12 27.13 -12.80
N VAL A 320 -9.59 26.11 -13.48
CA VAL A 320 -10.42 25.16 -14.23
C VAL A 320 -11.33 24.36 -13.29
N SER A 321 -10.82 23.82 -12.19
CA SER A 321 -11.66 23.04 -11.25
C SER A 321 -12.72 23.92 -10.56
N LEU A 322 -12.34 25.11 -10.09
CA LEU A 322 -13.26 26.03 -9.44
C LEU A 322 -14.32 26.59 -10.39
N SER A 323 -14.07 26.60 -11.70
CA SER A 323 -15.04 27.06 -12.69
C SER A 323 -16.32 26.20 -12.76
N TYR A 324 -16.28 24.97 -12.24
CA TYR A 324 -17.42 24.04 -12.19
C TYR A 324 -18.14 24.02 -10.84
N ARG A 325 -17.69 24.85 -9.91
CA ARG A 325 -18.14 24.80 -8.52
C ARG A 325 -19.52 25.44 -8.39
N GLU A 326 -20.43 24.72 -7.74
CA GLU A 326 -21.72 25.20 -7.30
C GLU A 326 -21.76 25.42 -5.77
N GLU A 327 -22.81 26.06 -5.26
CA GLU A 327 -22.98 26.27 -3.83
C GLU A 327 -23.09 24.91 -3.10
N GLY A 328 -22.31 24.72 -2.03
CA GLY A 328 -22.24 23.46 -1.28
C GLY A 328 -21.17 22.47 -1.74
N ASP A 329 -20.51 22.71 -2.88
CA ASP A 329 -19.47 21.81 -3.39
C ASP A 329 -18.20 21.77 -2.50
N PRO A 330 -17.51 20.62 -2.41
CA PRO A 330 -16.19 20.55 -1.76
C PRO A 330 -15.15 21.38 -2.52
N PHE A 331 -14.09 21.84 -1.84
CA PHE A 331 -13.00 22.57 -2.50
C PHE A 331 -12.28 21.72 -3.57
N VAL A 332 -12.08 20.43 -3.31
CA VAL A 332 -11.49 19.48 -4.27
C VAL A 332 -12.46 18.32 -4.43
N GLY A 333 -12.92 18.07 -5.64
CA GLY A 333 -13.63 16.84 -5.98
C GLY A 333 -12.70 15.63 -5.79
N THR A 334 -13.14 14.62 -5.05
CA THR A 334 -12.28 13.48 -4.69
C THR A 334 -12.77 12.14 -5.23
N GLU A 335 -13.78 12.18 -6.08
CA GLU A 335 -14.38 11.02 -6.72
C GLU A 335 -13.83 10.85 -8.14
N SER A 336 -13.14 9.73 -8.37
CA SER A 336 -12.67 9.32 -9.69
C SER A 336 -12.85 7.81 -9.90
N ASP A 337 -13.35 7.47 -11.08
CA ASP A 337 -13.40 6.12 -11.66
C ASP A 337 -11.98 5.77 -12.14
N PRO A 338 -11.49 4.53 -11.96
CA PRO A 338 -10.22 4.10 -12.52
C PRO A 338 -10.01 4.46 -14.01
N ARG A 339 -11.07 4.52 -14.81
CA ARG A 339 -10.97 4.91 -16.24
C ARG A 339 -10.61 6.39 -16.44
N ASP A 340 -10.92 7.26 -15.49
CA ASP A 340 -10.69 8.69 -15.64
C ASP A 340 -9.20 9.02 -15.75
N VAL A 341 -8.32 8.24 -15.09
CA VAL A 341 -6.86 8.44 -15.18
C VAL A 341 -6.38 8.17 -16.60
N THR A 342 -6.85 7.08 -17.21
CA THR A 342 -6.51 6.71 -18.58
C THR A 342 -7.03 7.75 -19.57
N ASP A 343 -8.30 8.15 -19.45
CA ASP A 343 -8.93 9.08 -20.40
C ASP A 343 -8.33 10.49 -20.30
N PHE A 344 -8.01 10.92 -19.08
CA PHE A 344 -7.46 12.24 -18.82
C PHE A 344 -5.95 12.28 -19.08
N PHE A 345 -5.16 11.59 -18.26
CA PHE A 345 -3.70 11.66 -18.30
C PHE A 345 -3.06 10.74 -19.35
N GLY A 346 -3.78 9.80 -19.94
CA GLY A 346 -3.22 8.85 -20.89
C GLY A 346 -2.91 7.48 -20.30
N LYS A 347 -2.69 6.52 -21.19
CA LYS A 347 -2.55 5.10 -20.85
C LYS A 347 -1.24 4.80 -20.14
N GLU A 348 -0.16 5.46 -20.52
CA GLU A 348 1.18 5.26 -19.96
C GLU A 348 1.21 5.61 -18.47
N LEU A 349 0.64 6.77 -18.09
CA LEU A 349 0.54 7.14 -16.68
C LEU A 349 -0.43 6.21 -15.94
N ALA A 350 -1.56 5.87 -16.54
CA ALA A 350 -2.53 4.96 -15.93
C ALA A 350 -1.90 3.60 -15.61
N GLU A 351 -1.10 3.02 -16.51
CA GLU A 351 -0.35 1.80 -16.26
C GLU A 351 0.65 1.98 -15.12
N ALA A 352 1.41 3.08 -15.10
CA ALA A 352 2.40 3.36 -14.06
C ALA A 352 1.80 3.48 -12.65
N VAL A 353 0.54 3.93 -12.52
CA VAL A 353 -0.16 4.10 -11.24
C VAL A 353 -1.18 2.99 -10.95
N ASN A 354 -1.24 1.94 -11.77
CA ASN A 354 -2.23 0.86 -11.70
C ASN A 354 -3.68 1.36 -11.76
N GLY A 355 -3.95 2.27 -12.70
CA GLY A 355 -5.27 2.81 -13.02
C GLY A 355 -5.85 3.78 -12.00
N LYS A 356 -5.19 4.03 -10.85
CA LYS A 356 -5.72 4.98 -9.87
C LYS A 356 -4.66 5.72 -9.07
N ILE A 357 -4.80 7.03 -8.98
CA ILE A 357 -3.99 7.86 -8.11
C ILE A 357 -4.51 7.77 -6.67
N LEU A 358 -3.81 6.99 -5.84
CA LEU A 358 -4.19 6.76 -4.44
C LEU A 358 -3.57 7.80 -3.50
N SER A 359 -4.44 8.55 -2.80
CA SER A 359 -4.07 9.56 -1.79
C SER A 359 -3.07 9.05 -0.74
N ARG A 360 -3.20 7.79 -0.31
CA ARG A 360 -2.29 7.19 0.67
C ARG A 360 -0.89 7.01 0.11
N ARG A 361 -0.76 6.53 -1.14
CA ARG A 361 0.53 6.31 -1.81
C ARG A 361 1.21 7.64 -2.09
N ALA A 362 0.47 8.61 -2.63
CA ALA A 362 0.98 9.95 -2.91
C ALA A 362 1.49 10.66 -1.64
N ASN A 363 0.72 10.60 -0.54
CA ASN A 363 1.16 11.14 0.75
C ASN A 363 2.41 10.44 1.31
N LYS A 364 2.56 9.12 1.11
CA LYS A 364 3.78 8.41 1.49
C LYS A 364 4.98 8.87 0.67
N SER A 365 4.82 8.96 -0.66
CA SER A 365 5.86 9.45 -1.58
C SER A 365 6.33 10.85 -1.22
N TYR A 366 5.39 11.80 -1.02
CA TYR A 366 5.71 13.17 -0.62
C TYR A 366 6.53 13.21 0.69
N LEU A 367 6.12 12.43 1.71
CA LEU A 367 6.83 12.39 2.99
C LEU A 367 8.20 11.72 2.92
N GLN A 368 8.33 10.64 2.14
CA GLN A 368 9.62 9.99 1.93
C GLN A 368 10.58 10.86 1.12
N GLY A 369 10.08 11.69 0.19
CA GLY A 369 10.90 12.67 -0.51
C GLY A 369 11.46 13.76 0.41
N ILE A 370 10.63 14.29 1.32
CA ILE A 370 11.10 15.24 2.35
C ILE A 370 12.14 14.60 3.26
N ASP A 371 11.92 13.35 3.68
CA ASP A 371 12.88 12.64 4.53
C ASP A 371 14.22 12.40 3.83
N ALA A 372 14.19 12.00 2.55
CA ALA A 372 15.39 11.80 1.73
C ALA A 372 16.22 13.07 1.61
N GLU A 373 15.61 14.19 1.23
CA GLU A 373 16.29 15.48 1.05
C GLU A 373 16.80 16.07 2.37
N GLY A 374 16.08 15.82 3.47
CA GLY A 374 16.45 16.29 4.79
C GLY A 374 17.60 15.51 5.46
N ASN A 375 18.02 14.38 4.89
CA ASN A 375 19.05 13.50 5.44
C ASN A 375 20.45 13.70 4.80
N ASN A 376 20.73 14.87 4.23
CA ASN A 376 22.03 15.24 3.63
C ASN A 376 23.25 15.16 4.59
N GLU A 377 23.05 14.91 5.89
CA GLU A 377 24.13 14.64 6.86
C GLU A 377 23.80 13.40 7.73
N PRO A 378 24.69 12.39 7.83
CA PRO A 378 24.51 11.25 8.72
C PRO A 378 24.33 11.71 10.18
N GLY A 379 23.26 11.25 10.84
CA GLY A 379 23.05 11.43 12.29
C GLY A 379 22.16 12.59 12.74
N ARG A 380 21.55 13.36 11.82
CA ARG A 380 20.57 14.41 12.19
C ARG A 380 19.15 14.00 11.76
N PRO A 381 18.15 13.92 12.68
CA PRO A 381 16.76 13.52 12.36
C PRO A 381 15.98 14.63 11.61
N LYS A 382 16.65 15.47 10.82
CA LYS A 382 16.05 16.62 10.14
C LYS A 382 14.96 16.19 9.15
N GLY A 383 15.23 15.20 8.29
CA GLY A 383 14.26 14.65 7.35
C GLY A 383 12.99 14.13 8.03
N TYR A 384 13.14 13.26 9.03
CA TYR A 384 12.04 12.69 9.79
C TYR A 384 11.20 13.75 10.52
N MET A 385 11.86 14.74 11.13
CA MET A 385 11.20 15.85 11.80
C MET A 385 10.43 16.74 10.82
N LEU A 386 11.02 17.02 9.65
CA LEU A 386 10.37 17.78 8.58
C LEU A 386 9.16 17.01 8.00
N ALA A 387 9.27 15.71 7.79
CA ALA A 387 8.16 14.86 7.36
C ALA A 387 7.04 14.81 8.42
N SER A 388 7.38 14.69 9.70
CA SER A 388 6.40 14.75 10.80
C SER A 388 5.68 16.10 10.88
N LEU A 389 6.42 17.19 10.69
CA LEU A 389 5.89 18.56 10.65
C LEU A 389 4.96 18.76 9.45
N ALA A 390 5.39 18.33 8.25
CA ALA A 390 4.60 18.40 7.02
C ALA A 390 3.29 17.60 7.12
N ARG A 391 3.27 16.54 7.94
CA ARG A 391 2.08 15.72 8.17
C ARG A 391 1.16 16.22 9.28
N SER A 392 1.54 17.30 9.98
CA SER A 392 0.80 17.86 11.11
C SER A 392 0.58 16.84 12.24
N HIS A 393 1.54 15.94 12.46
CA HIS A 393 1.52 14.98 13.57
C HIS A 393 1.96 15.63 14.90
N LYS A 394 1.62 14.99 16.03
CA LYS A 394 2.10 15.41 17.35
C LYS A 394 3.61 15.17 17.41
N CYS A 395 4.39 16.23 17.60
CA CYS A 395 5.78 16.17 18.03
C CYS A 395 5.85 16.76 19.45
N SER A 396 6.36 16.02 20.42
CA SER A 396 6.80 16.60 21.68
C SER A 396 8.27 17.03 21.55
N ILE A 397 8.70 18.02 22.32
CA ILE A 397 10.08 18.54 22.33
C ILE A 397 11.12 17.44 22.62
N GLY A 398 10.71 16.27 23.12
CA GLY A 398 11.57 15.09 23.35
C GLY A 398 11.08 13.76 22.74
N GLY A 399 10.16 13.76 21.77
CA GLY A 399 9.60 12.51 21.22
C GLY A 399 9.21 12.57 19.74
N LEU A 400 9.68 11.56 18.98
CA LEU A 400 9.36 11.32 17.57
C LEU A 400 7.96 10.66 17.45
N SER A 401 7.20 10.96 16.40
CA SER A 401 5.84 10.42 16.21
C SER A 401 5.85 9.00 15.64
N ASP A 402 5.31 8.01 16.36
CA ASP A 402 5.15 6.61 15.87
C ASP A 402 4.34 6.50 14.57
N VAL A 403 3.43 7.44 14.34
CA VAL A 403 2.56 7.44 13.15
C VAL A 403 3.33 7.88 11.91
N THR A 404 4.32 8.77 12.02
CA THR A 404 5.21 9.14 10.89
C THR A 404 6.04 7.94 10.44
N GLN A 405 6.46 7.08 11.39
CA GLN A 405 7.18 5.84 11.10
C GLN A 405 6.42 4.96 10.09
N VAL A 406 5.09 4.85 10.20
CA VAL A 406 4.25 4.06 9.28
C VAL A 406 4.32 4.56 7.82
N TYR A 407 4.61 5.85 7.60
CA TYR A 407 4.72 6.42 6.25
C TYR A 407 6.13 6.28 5.65
N LEU A 408 7.16 6.15 6.48
CA LEU A 408 8.57 6.01 6.06
C LEU A 408 9.06 4.55 5.99
N LYS A 409 8.27 3.59 6.49
CA LYS A 409 8.66 2.18 6.66
C LYS A 409 9.02 1.41 5.38
N ASP A 410 8.51 1.79 4.21
CA ASP A 410 8.65 0.95 3.00
C ASP A 410 9.77 1.39 2.04
N ALA A 411 10.42 2.54 2.25
CA ALA A 411 11.57 3.08 1.48
C ALA A 411 11.44 3.02 -0.08
N ALA A 412 10.24 2.77 -0.60
CA ALA A 412 10.00 2.55 -2.02
C ALA A 412 10.24 3.82 -2.84
N PHE A 413 10.08 4.99 -2.23
CA PHE A 413 10.34 6.28 -2.87
C PHE A 413 11.84 6.52 -3.12
N THR A 414 12.71 6.11 -2.19
CA THR A 414 14.17 6.35 -2.29
C THR A 414 14.91 5.25 -3.05
N GLY A 415 14.24 4.15 -3.39
CA GLY A 415 14.84 3.03 -4.13
C GLY A 415 15.63 2.04 -3.26
N TYR A 416 15.76 2.29 -1.95
CA TYR A 416 16.47 1.42 -1.02
C TYR A 416 15.60 0.26 -0.55
N THR A 417 15.20 -0.61 -1.48
CA THR A 417 14.61 -1.90 -1.13
C THR A 417 15.70 -2.85 -0.63
N PRO A 418 15.37 -3.90 0.17
CA PRO A 418 16.34 -4.91 0.58
C PRO A 418 17.15 -5.48 -0.59
N GLU A 419 16.53 -5.63 -1.76
CA GLU A 419 17.14 -6.14 -2.99
C GLU A 419 18.17 -5.17 -3.58
N PHE A 420 17.90 -3.86 -3.56
CA PHE A 420 18.86 -2.84 -3.99
C PHE A 420 20.06 -2.76 -3.05
N ILE A 421 19.81 -2.82 -1.74
CA ILE A 421 20.87 -2.86 -0.72
C ILE A 421 21.76 -4.10 -0.91
N LEU A 422 21.16 -5.26 -1.18
CA LEU A 422 21.88 -6.49 -1.50
C LEU A 422 22.74 -6.34 -2.76
N MET A 423 22.19 -5.76 -3.84
CA MET A 423 22.94 -5.48 -5.06
C MET A 423 24.15 -4.58 -4.78
N GLU A 424 23.97 -3.46 -4.07
CA GLU A 424 25.07 -2.55 -3.73
C GLU A 424 26.17 -3.22 -2.91
N MET A 425 25.78 -4.08 -1.96
CA MET A 425 26.72 -4.87 -1.16
C MET A 425 27.47 -5.88 -2.02
N TYR A 426 26.79 -6.53 -2.98
CA TYR A 426 27.41 -7.49 -3.91
C TYR A 426 28.43 -6.83 -4.81
N GLU A 427 28.08 -5.71 -5.45
CA GLU A 427 28.97 -4.96 -6.35
C GLU A 427 30.26 -4.49 -5.66
N ARG A 428 30.16 -4.15 -4.36
CA ARG A 428 31.30 -3.75 -3.53
C ARG A 428 32.01 -4.94 -2.87
N GLY A 429 31.53 -6.15 -3.12
CA GLY A 429 32.10 -7.39 -2.62
C GLY A 429 32.11 -7.47 -1.10
N ILE A 430 30.98 -7.17 -0.47
CA ILE A 430 30.80 -7.25 0.99
C ILE A 430 30.36 -8.67 1.38
N PHE A 431 30.99 -9.24 2.40
CA PHE A 431 30.79 -10.61 2.84
C PHE A 431 30.78 -10.71 4.37
N GLY A 432 30.39 -11.87 4.87
CA GLY A 432 30.39 -12.24 6.30
C GLY A 432 29.00 -12.41 6.89
N PHE A 433 28.94 -12.96 8.10
CA PHE A 433 27.67 -13.24 8.77
C PHE A 433 27.01 -12.02 9.38
N ILE A 434 27.78 -10.99 9.76
CA ILE A 434 27.22 -9.74 10.30
C ILE A 434 26.20 -9.11 9.34
N PRO A 435 26.52 -8.86 8.05
CA PRO A 435 25.53 -8.33 7.11
C PRO A 435 24.31 -9.24 6.89
N VAL A 436 24.50 -10.57 6.85
CA VAL A 436 23.39 -11.56 6.74
C VAL A 436 22.40 -11.39 7.88
N LEU A 437 22.91 -11.32 9.11
CA LEU A 437 22.10 -11.25 10.32
C LEU A 437 21.37 -9.90 10.41
N LEU A 438 22.04 -8.80 10.05
CA LEU A 438 21.41 -7.48 9.99
C LEU A 438 20.25 -7.45 8.99
N LEU A 439 20.42 -8.04 7.80
CA LEU A 439 19.36 -8.13 6.79
C LEU A 439 18.18 -8.98 7.26
N LYS A 440 18.41 -10.13 7.92
CA LYS A 440 17.33 -10.94 8.53
C LYS A 440 16.56 -10.17 9.59
N MET A 441 17.26 -9.48 10.50
CA MET A 441 16.64 -8.60 11.48
C MET A 441 15.87 -7.45 10.81
N TYR A 442 16.40 -6.88 9.74
CA TYR A 442 15.75 -5.85 8.94
C TYR A 442 14.57 -6.39 8.12
N ALA A 443 14.51 -7.69 7.81
CA ALA A 443 13.36 -8.34 7.17
C ALA A 443 12.27 -8.72 8.18
N GLY A 444 12.63 -8.87 9.46
CA GLY A 444 11.74 -9.33 10.52
C GLY A 444 11.66 -10.86 10.61
N GLU A 445 12.70 -11.55 10.14
CA GLU A 445 12.82 -13.00 10.23
C GLU A 445 13.56 -13.44 11.49
N ASP A 446 13.11 -14.54 12.10
CA ASP A 446 13.79 -15.15 13.25
C ASP A 446 15.10 -15.83 12.82
N PHE A 447 16.07 -15.83 13.73
CA PHE A 447 17.39 -16.44 13.52
C PHE A 447 17.31 -17.96 13.33
N LYS A 448 17.14 -18.43 12.10
CA LYS A 448 17.32 -19.86 11.78
C LYS A 448 18.80 -20.23 11.69
N ARG A 449 19.19 -21.33 12.34
CA ARG A 449 20.50 -22.00 12.17
C ARG A 449 20.65 -22.49 10.73
N ILE A 450 21.87 -22.41 10.21
CA ILE A 450 22.23 -22.92 8.88
C ILE A 450 22.08 -24.46 8.86
N GLY A 451 21.59 -25.01 7.75
CA GLY A 451 21.58 -26.46 7.53
C GLY A 451 22.98 -26.99 7.23
N VAL A 452 23.41 -28.05 7.94
CA VAL A 452 24.73 -28.68 7.83
C VAL A 452 25.04 -29.16 6.40
N THR A 453 24.00 -29.47 5.62
CA THR A 453 24.08 -29.99 4.25
C THR A 453 24.65 -28.98 3.25
N ASP A 454 24.30 -27.69 3.37
CA ASP A 454 24.76 -26.65 2.42
C ASP A 454 26.21 -26.25 2.68
N GLN A 455 26.63 -26.24 3.96
CA GLN A 455 28.02 -26.01 4.36
C GLN A 455 28.96 -27.09 3.81
N THR A 456 28.54 -28.36 3.84
CA THR A 456 29.36 -29.50 3.40
C THR A 456 29.60 -29.50 1.88
N ARG A 457 28.68 -28.92 1.08
CA ARG A 457 28.80 -28.85 -0.38
C ARG A 457 29.84 -27.81 -0.82
N LEU A 458 29.79 -26.60 -0.26
CA LEU A 458 30.72 -25.49 -0.53
C LEU A 458 32.17 -25.81 -0.15
N ILE A 459 32.39 -26.50 0.98
CA ILE A 459 33.74 -26.82 1.47
C ILE A 459 34.39 -27.93 0.65
N LYS A 460 33.60 -28.83 0.05
CA LYS A 460 34.10 -29.88 -0.85
C LYS A 460 34.65 -29.31 -2.17
N GLU A 461 34.07 -28.23 -2.68
CA GLU A 461 34.53 -27.54 -3.90
C GLU A 461 35.91 -26.88 -3.73
N ILE A 462 36.34 -26.61 -2.49
CA ILE A 462 37.63 -25.99 -2.15
C ILE A 462 38.77 -27.04 -2.07
N GLY A 463 38.47 -28.34 -2.21
CA GLY A 463 39.49 -29.40 -2.30
C GLY A 463 40.13 -29.80 -0.96
N LEU A 464 39.44 -29.59 0.16
CA LEU A 464 39.94 -29.93 1.51
C LEU A 464 39.74 -31.41 1.86
N SER A 465 40.64 -31.98 2.68
CA SER A 465 40.54 -33.39 3.11
C SER A 465 39.37 -33.62 4.08
N ALA A 466 38.87 -34.86 4.17
CA ALA A 466 37.70 -35.23 5.00
C ALA A 466 37.84 -34.87 6.50
N PHE A 467 39.05 -34.93 7.06
CA PHE A 467 39.33 -34.52 8.44
C PHE A 467 39.28 -32.99 8.62
N GLN A 468 39.76 -32.24 7.62
CA GLN A 468 39.69 -30.77 7.63
C GLN A 468 38.25 -30.28 7.44
N LEU A 469 37.40 -31.04 6.76
CA LEU A 469 35.98 -30.74 6.53
C LEU A 469 35.15 -30.69 7.84
N GLU A 470 35.29 -31.66 8.74
CA GLU A 470 34.56 -31.67 10.02
C GLU A 470 35.01 -30.52 10.93
N GLU A 471 36.32 -30.29 11.03
CA GLU A 471 36.91 -29.25 11.89
C GLU A 471 36.58 -27.82 11.40
N ILE A 472 36.42 -27.64 10.09
CA ILE A 472 35.99 -26.37 9.48
C ILE A 472 34.49 -26.14 9.69
N THR A 473 33.66 -27.17 9.61
CA THR A 473 32.20 -27.05 9.81
C THR A 473 31.87 -26.58 11.22
N GLU A 474 32.58 -27.11 12.23
CA GLU A 474 32.48 -26.65 13.62
C GLU A 474 32.92 -25.17 13.75
N THR A 475 34.02 -24.81 13.09
CA THR A 475 34.55 -23.44 13.08
C THR A 475 33.57 -22.44 12.48
N VAL A 476 32.93 -22.77 11.35
CA VAL A 476 31.92 -21.93 10.69
C VAL A 476 30.69 -21.71 11.58
N THR A 477 30.20 -22.79 12.22
CA THR A 477 29.05 -22.73 13.12
C THR A 477 29.32 -21.82 14.32
N ARG A 478 30.55 -21.88 14.86
CA ARG A 478 31.01 -21.01 15.94
C ARG A 478 31.11 -19.55 15.49
N SER A 479 31.64 -19.28 14.28
CA SER A 479 31.70 -17.93 13.71
C SER A 479 30.32 -17.32 13.50
N TYR A 480 29.35 -18.10 13.00
CA TYR A 480 27.96 -17.65 12.85
C TYR A 480 27.31 -17.31 14.20
N SER A 481 27.49 -18.17 15.21
CA SER A 481 26.95 -17.94 16.55
C SER A 481 27.54 -16.69 17.19
N ARG A 482 28.85 -16.50 17.07
CA ARG A 482 29.55 -15.31 17.55
C ARG A 482 29.10 -14.03 16.84
N ALA A 483 28.89 -14.08 15.52
CA ALA A 483 28.33 -12.95 14.79
C ALA A 483 26.91 -12.61 15.27
N GLY A 484 26.10 -13.63 15.58
CA GLY A 484 24.78 -13.49 16.21
C GLY A 484 24.82 -12.74 17.54
N GLU A 485 25.70 -13.17 18.45
CA GLU A 485 25.90 -12.51 19.75
C GLU A 485 26.34 -11.04 19.60
N VAL A 486 27.27 -10.78 18.68
CA VAL A 486 27.77 -9.42 18.41
C VAL A 486 26.65 -8.53 17.84
N VAL A 487 25.91 -9.01 16.84
CA VAL A 487 24.81 -8.24 16.25
C VAL A 487 23.71 -7.99 17.28
N ALA A 488 23.34 -9.00 18.08
CA ALA A 488 22.35 -8.84 19.14
C ALA A 488 22.78 -7.80 20.18
N ALA A 489 24.05 -7.82 20.61
CA ALA A 489 24.57 -6.86 21.59
C ALA A 489 24.67 -5.44 21.02
N VAL A 490 25.14 -5.27 19.78
CA VAL A 490 25.29 -3.92 19.16
C VAL A 490 23.93 -3.32 18.81
N MET A 491 22.96 -4.15 18.44
CA MET A 491 21.61 -3.73 18.04
C MET A 491 20.59 -3.78 19.19
N GLU A 492 21.02 -4.06 20.41
CA GLU A 492 20.12 -4.09 21.58
C GLU A 492 19.41 -2.73 21.76
N GLY A 493 18.08 -2.78 21.89
CA GLY A 493 17.24 -1.58 22.02
C GLY A 493 17.18 -0.69 20.77
N LYS A 494 17.77 -1.10 19.65
CA LYS A 494 17.71 -0.36 18.37
C LYS A 494 16.47 -0.75 17.58
N ASP A 495 15.85 0.25 16.95
CA ASP A 495 14.70 0.00 16.08
C ASP A 495 15.14 -0.45 14.67
N ARG A 496 14.18 -0.97 13.89
CA ARG A 496 14.42 -1.45 12.52
C ARG A 496 14.98 -0.37 11.58
N ASN A 497 14.69 0.92 11.85
CA ASN A 497 15.24 2.03 11.08
C ASN A 497 16.73 2.22 11.36
N HIS A 498 17.15 2.12 12.62
CA HIS A 498 18.55 2.19 12.99
C HIS A 498 19.34 1.04 12.34
N ILE A 499 18.78 -0.18 12.38
CA ILE A 499 19.35 -1.34 11.69
C ILE A 499 19.47 -1.05 10.18
N GLY A 500 18.42 -0.51 9.55
CA GLY A 500 18.46 -0.12 8.13
C GLY A 500 19.58 0.87 7.80
N LYS A 501 19.81 1.89 8.64
CA LYS A 501 20.91 2.86 8.48
C LYS A 501 22.29 2.21 8.61
N VAL A 502 22.45 1.27 9.53
CA VAL A 502 23.70 0.52 9.68
C VAL A 502 23.99 -0.28 8.42
N ILE A 503 22.98 -0.99 7.89
CA ILE A 503 23.11 -1.75 6.65
C ILE A 503 23.44 -0.83 5.48
N GLN A 504 22.76 0.32 5.36
CA GLN A 504 23.02 1.29 4.31
C GLN A 504 24.46 1.81 4.34
N ARG A 505 25.02 2.09 5.53
CA ARG A 505 26.42 2.51 5.66
C ARG A 505 27.40 1.42 5.28
N ILE A 506 27.09 0.17 5.62
CA ILE A 506 27.88 -0.99 5.19
C ILE A 506 27.83 -1.09 3.66
N ALA A 507 26.63 -1.10 3.07
CA ALA A 507 26.41 -1.15 1.62
C ALA A 507 27.11 -0.02 0.87
N ALA A 508 27.09 1.19 1.41
CA ALA A 508 27.78 2.35 0.83
C ALA A 508 29.32 2.30 1.00
N GLY A 509 29.86 1.35 1.76
CA GLY A 509 31.28 1.31 2.15
C GLY A 509 31.68 2.38 3.17
N ALA A 510 30.71 3.10 3.74
CA ALA A 510 30.89 4.20 4.69
C ALA A 510 31.05 3.71 6.14
N ALA A 511 31.77 2.60 6.33
CA ALA A 511 31.98 1.96 7.63
C ALA A 511 33.46 1.62 7.84
N PRO A 512 34.37 2.62 7.88
CA PRO A 512 35.80 2.37 7.88
C PRO A 512 36.23 1.57 9.11
N ALA A 513 37.03 0.54 8.86
CA ALA A 513 37.77 -0.18 9.89
C ALA A 513 39.16 0.46 10.11
N LYS A 514 39.94 -0.04 11.08
CA LYS A 514 41.34 0.40 11.30
C LYS A 514 42.26 0.02 10.13
N SER A 515 41.85 -0.94 9.31
CA SER A 515 42.53 -1.35 8.08
C SER A 515 41.59 -1.15 6.89
N ASP A 516 42.15 -0.69 5.77
CA ASP A 516 41.49 -0.51 4.47
C ASP A 516 40.94 -1.82 3.87
N LYS A 517 41.32 -2.98 4.43
CA LYS A 517 40.89 -4.29 3.95
C LYS A 517 39.55 -4.73 4.51
N PHE A 518 39.01 -4.07 5.53
CA PHE A 518 37.79 -4.48 6.23
C PHE A 518 36.83 -3.31 6.39
N LEU A 519 35.55 -3.62 6.59
CA LEU A 519 34.58 -2.69 7.15
C LEU A 519 34.33 -3.02 8.64
N CYS A 520 33.69 -2.12 9.37
CA CYS A 520 33.51 -2.24 10.82
C CYS A 520 32.06 -2.02 11.24
N LEU A 521 31.48 -3.01 11.93
CA LEU A 521 30.11 -2.91 12.48
C LEU A 521 29.97 -1.76 13.48
N MET A 522 30.95 -1.56 14.36
CA MET A 522 30.91 -0.50 15.37
C MET A 522 30.85 0.87 14.69
N THR A 523 31.70 1.09 13.68
CA THR A 523 31.72 2.33 12.92
C THR A 523 30.41 2.54 12.15
N ALA A 524 29.86 1.49 11.52
CA ALA A 524 28.57 1.55 10.84
C ALA A 524 27.43 1.95 11.80
N ALA A 525 27.51 1.51 13.06
CA ALA A 525 26.57 1.83 14.14
C ALA A 525 26.83 3.18 14.85
N ASP A 526 27.75 4.01 14.34
CA ASP A 526 28.23 5.24 15.00
C ASP A 526 28.80 5.01 16.41
N LEU A 527 29.38 3.84 16.66
CA LEU A 527 30.04 3.51 17.92
C LEU A 527 31.56 3.54 17.75
N GLY A 528 32.24 4.04 18.78
CA GLY A 528 33.70 4.03 18.83
C GLY A 528 34.26 2.60 18.93
N CYS A 529 35.46 2.39 18.38
CA CYS A 529 36.14 1.10 18.48
C CYS A 529 36.45 0.75 19.94
N PRO A 530 35.90 -0.35 20.49
CA PRO A 530 36.21 -0.77 21.86
C PRO A 530 37.62 -1.34 21.99
N GLU A 531 38.15 -1.92 20.90
CA GLU A 531 39.47 -2.58 20.85
C GLU A 531 40.60 -1.56 20.54
N ARG A 532 40.79 -0.55 21.39
CA ARG A 532 41.72 0.57 21.12
C ARG A 532 43.17 0.12 20.95
N SER A 533 43.62 -0.86 21.72
CA SER A 533 45.00 -1.37 21.74
C SER A 533 45.40 -2.21 20.52
N ARG A 534 44.43 -2.68 19.71
CA ARG A 534 44.74 -3.46 18.49
C ARG A 534 45.21 -2.53 17.38
N SER A 535 46.31 -2.89 16.72
CA SER A 535 46.86 -2.17 15.56
C SER A 535 46.09 -2.42 14.26
N GLY A 536 45.28 -3.48 14.20
CA GLY A 536 44.51 -3.85 13.01
C GLY A 536 43.20 -4.56 13.33
N CYS A 537 42.41 -4.76 12.29
CA CYS A 537 41.08 -5.37 12.40
C CYS A 537 41.05 -6.89 12.16
N PHE A 538 42.12 -7.48 11.61
CA PHE A 538 42.18 -8.92 11.37
C PHE A 538 41.92 -9.72 12.66
N GLY A 539 40.92 -10.61 12.63
CA GLY A 539 40.49 -11.42 13.76
C GLY A 539 39.74 -10.62 14.83
N CYS A 540 39.10 -9.52 14.46
CA CYS A 540 38.26 -8.70 15.33
C CYS A 540 36.80 -9.14 15.21
N ARG A 541 36.08 -9.22 16.33
CA ARG A 541 34.68 -9.66 16.35
C ARG A 541 33.70 -8.72 15.61
N TYR A 542 34.14 -7.52 15.25
CA TYR A 542 33.33 -6.50 14.58
C TYR A 542 33.73 -6.28 13.11
N GLU A 543 34.67 -7.09 12.59
CA GLU A 543 35.13 -6.98 11.21
C GLU A 543 34.07 -7.48 10.23
N ILE A 544 33.87 -6.74 9.16
CA ILE A 544 33.02 -7.11 8.03
C ILE A 544 33.94 -7.32 6.85
N TYR A 545 33.82 -8.49 6.22
CA TYR A 545 34.73 -8.90 5.17
C TYR A 545 34.38 -8.21 3.85
N THR A 546 35.40 -7.98 3.05
CA THR A 546 35.31 -7.44 1.69
C THR A 546 36.06 -8.36 0.72
N LYS A 547 35.89 -8.16 -0.58
CA LYS A 547 36.68 -8.83 -1.63
C LYS A 547 38.18 -8.67 -1.39
N THR A 548 38.60 -7.51 -0.89
CA THR A 548 40.00 -7.24 -0.56
C THR A 548 40.45 -8.03 0.68
N SER A 549 39.55 -8.27 1.65
CA SER A 549 39.82 -9.19 2.76
C SER A 549 40.08 -10.61 2.24
N MET A 550 39.28 -11.12 1.29
CA MET A 550 39.46 -12.46 0.71
C MET A 550 40.88 -12.63 0.17
N GLN A 551 41.32 -11.70 -0.66
CA GLN A 551 42.65 -11.72 -1.25
C GLN A 551 43.75 -11.68 -0.19
N MET A 552 43.57 -10.86 0.85
CA MET A 552 44.50 -10.79 1.98
C MET A 552 44.58 -12.13 2.73
N LEU A 553 43.43 -12.76 3.02
CA LEU A 553 43.34 -14.04 3.72
C LEU A 553 43.99 -15.16 2.90
N MET A 554 43.72 -15.24 1.59
CA MET A 554 44.33 -16.23 0.70
C MET A 554 45.85 -16.06 0.58
N ASN A 555 46.33 -14.82 0.51
CA ASN A 555 47.77 -14.54 0.51
C ASN A 555 48.43 -14.93 1.85
N ASN A 556 47.76 -14.67 2.97
CA ASN A 556 48.22 -15.08 4.29
C ASN A 556 48.20 -16.60 4.46
N TYR A 557 47.20 -17.28 3.91
CA TYR A 557 47.12 -18.73 3.88
C TYR A 557 48.37 -19.33 3.20
N ALA A 558 48.66 -18.92 1.96
CA ALA A 558 49.81 -19.41 1.22
C ALA A 558 51.14 -19.16 1.98
N LYS A 559 51.34 -17.93 2.48
CA LYS A 559 52.55 -17.56 3.26
C LYS A 559 52.72 -18.38 4.54
N LEU A 560 51.63 -18.63 5.26
CA LEU A 560 51.68 -19.39 6.52
C LEU A 560 51.91 -20.88 6.26
N CYS A 561 51.31 -21.44 5.20
CA CYS A 561 51.59 -22.81 4.75
C CYS A 561 53.07 -22.99 4.40
N GLU A 562 53.69 -22.03 3.69
CA GLU A 562 55.12 -22.05 3.40
C GLU A 562 55.98 -21.97 4.67
N ARG A 563 55.69 -21.01 5.58
CA ARG A 563 56.42 -20.92 6.87
C ARG A 563 56.28 -22.18 7.71
N MET A 564 55.15 -22.90 7.62
CA MET A 564 54.92 -24.13 8.37
C MET A 564 55.86 -25.27 7.92
N LYS A 565 56.35 -25.25 6.66
CA LYS A 565 57.29 -26.26 6.14
C LYS A 565 58.64 -26.18 6.86
N SER A 566 59.15 -24.98 7.15
CA SER A 566 60.47 -24.73 7.73
C SER A 566 60.48 -24.37 9.23
N ALA A 567 59.32 -24.23 9.87
CA ALA A 567 59.21 -23.83 11.27
C ALA A 567 59.60 -24.93 12.29
N ALA A 568 60.06 -24.53 13.47
CA ALA A 568 60.26 -25.42 14.63
C ALA A 568 58.91 -25.92 15.19
N PRO A 569 58.86 -27.04 15.96
CA PRO A 569 57.61 -27.66 16.42
C PRO A 569 56.64 -26.72 17.14
N GLU A 570 57.13 -25.84 18.02
CA GLU A 570 56.31 -24.87 18.76
C GLU A 570 55.72 -23.79 17.83
N GLU A 571 56.52 -23.29 16.89
CA GLU A 571 56.08 -22.31 15.89
C GLU A 571 55.11 -22.95 14.89
N LYS A 572 55.25 -24.24 14.56
CA LYS A 572 54.25 -24.98 13.75
C LYS A 572 52.89 -25.02 14.44
N ASN A 573 52.85 -25.26 15.75
CA ASN A 573 51.58 -25.25 16.50
C ASN A 573 50.96 -23.84 16.52
N ARG A 574 51.77 -22.80 16.69
CA ARG A 574 51.30 -21.41 16.61
C ARG A 574 50.73 -21.06 15.24
N ILE A 575 51.44 -21.41 14.17
CA ILE A 575 50.99 -21.18 12.77
C ILE A 575 49.69 -21.95 12.50
N ARG A 576 49.59 -23.21 12.96
CA ARG A 576 48.36 -24.01 12.82
C ARG A 576 47.16 -23.33 13.48
N ASN A 577 47.33 -22.79 14.69
CA ASN A 577 46.25 -22.07 15.37
C ASN A 577 45.85 -20.78 14.65
N ILE A 578 46.80 -20.02 14.10
CA ILE A 578 46.50 -18.80 13.31
C ILE A 578 45.74 -19.16 12.03
N LEU A 579 46.19 -20.21 11.34
CA LEU A 579 45.53 -20.72 10.14
C LEU A 579 44.10 -21.15 10.45
N LYS A 580 43.88 -21.93 11.51
CA LYS A 580 42.57 -22.45 11.89
C LYS A 580 41.63 -21.34 12.38
N GLU A 581 42.03 -20.62 13.42
CA GLU A 581 41.15 -19.68 14.15
C GLU A 581 40.98 -18.33 13.43
N GLY A 582 41.95 -17.93 12.60
CA GLY A 582 41.91 -16.65 11.89
C GLY A 582 41.62 -16.81 10.39
N VAL A 583 42.53 -17.44 9.66
CA VAL A 583 42.53 -17.39 8.19
C VAL A 583 41.45 -18.26 7.57
N LEU A 584 41.43 -19.56 7.90
CA LEU A 584 40.45 -20.51 7.39
C LEU A 584 39.04 -20.20 7.90
N SER A 585 38.92 -19.77 9.15
CA SER A 585 37.66 -19.29 9.72
C SER A 585 37.06 -18.15 8.89
N GLY A 586 37.87 -17.11 8.59
CA GLY A 586 37.42 -15.98 7.78
C GLY A 586 37.06 -16.37 6.34
N ILE A 587 37.89 -17.19 5.68
CA ILE A 587 37.61 -17.68 4.32
C ILE A 587 36.29 -18.46 4.30
N SER A 588 36.09 -19.36 5.26
CA SER A 588 34.90 -20.22 5.31
C SER A 588 33.63 -19.43 5.64
N GLU A 589 33.73 -18.42 6.51
CA GLU A 589 32.65 -17.48 6.77
C GLU A 589 32.28 -16.70 5.51
N MET A 590 33.26 -16.16 4.79
CA MET A 590 33.02 -15.43 3.55
C MET A 590 32.30 -16.30 2.53
N MET A 591 32.81 -17.51 2.25
CA MET A 591 32.20 -18.45 1.31
C MET A 591 30.77 -18.84 1.69
N SER A 592 30.55 -19.14 2.97
CA SER A 592 29.21 -19.51 3.48
C SER A 592 28.23 -18.34 3.39
N SER A 593 28.70 -17.12 3.66
CA SER A 593 27.86 -15.93 3.61
C SER A 593 27.38 -15.57 2.20
N VAL A 594 28.14 -15.92 1.16
CA VAL A 594 27.76 -15.57 -0.22
C VAL A 594 26.47 -16.27 -0.63
N GLN A 595 26.31 -17.56 -0.34
CA GLN A 595 25.05 -18.28 -0.63
C GLN A 595 23.86 -17.72 0.18
N MET A 596 24.13 -17.16 1.37
CA MET A 596 23.07 -16.59 2.21
C MET A 596 22.66 -15.18 1.77
N LEU A 597 23.61 -14.38 1.28
CA LEU A 597 23.37 -13.01 0.81
C LEU A 597 22.90 -13.00 -0.66
N TYR A 598 23.44 -13.89 -1.48
CA TYR A 598 23.38 -13.85 -2.94
C TYR A 598 23.15 -15.26 -3.53
N PRO A 599 21.99 -15.88 -3.28
CA PRO A 599 21.72 -17.26 -3.70
C PRO A 599 21.80 -17.49 -5.21
N ASP A 600 21.56 -16.44 -6.02
CA ASP A 600 21.53 -16.50 -7.49
C ASP A 600 22.77 -15.86 -8.15
N ALA A 601 23.78 -15.45 -7.38
CA ALA A 601 24.95 -14.76 -7.92
C ALA A 601 25.99 -15.72 -8.51
N ASP A 602 26.69 -15.25 -9.56
CA ASP A 602 27.84 -15.96 -10.12
C ASP A 602 29.00 -15.97 -9.11
N MET A 603 29.30 -17.18 -8.64
CA MET A 603 30.31 -17.46 -7.62
C MET A 603 31.72 -17.63 -8.22
N GLU A 604 31.81 -17.78 -9.54
CA GLU A 604 33.05 -18.09 -10.27
C GLU A 604 34.20 -17.11 -9.95
N PRO A 605 34.00 -15.78 -9.85
CA PRO A 605 35.09 -14.86 -9.52
C PRO A 605 35.67 -15.07 -8.12
N ILE A 606 34.85 -15.52 -7.16
CA ILE A 606 35.27 -15.78 -5.77
C ILE A 606 36.02 -17.12 -5.71
N TYR A 607 35.50 -18.15 -6.39
CA TYR A 607 36.19 -19.44 -6.52
C TYR A 607 37.55 -19.30 -7.20
N GLN A 608 37.67 -18.48 -8.25
CA GLN A 608 38.96 -18.22 -8.89
C GLN A 608 39.98 -17.56 -7.96
N ILE A 609 39.57 -16.67 -7.05
CA ILE A 609 40.46 -16.07 -6.04
C ILE A 609 40.94 -17.16 -5.06
N ALA A 610 40.03 -18.02 -4.62
CA ALA A 610 40.36 -19.14 -3.72
C ALA A 610 41.30 -20.16 -4.41
N GLU A 611 40.97 -20.59 -5.64
CA GLU A 611 41.79 -21.52 -6.41
C GLU A 611 43.19 -20.98 -6.71
N ARG A 612 43.33 -19.70 -7.08
CA ARG A 612 44.65 -19.11 -7.32
C ARG A 612 45.49 -19.08 -6.05
N GLY A 613 44.88 -18.78 -4.90
CA GLY A 613 45.57 -18.82 -3.62
C GLY A 613 46.02 -20.24 -3.23
N LEU A 614 45.21 -21.26 -3.51
CA LEU A 614 45.55 -22.67 -3.30
C LEU A 614 46.66 -23.13 -4.27
N LYS A 615 46.52 -22.84 -5.56
CA LYS A 615 47.54 -23.12 -6.58
C LYS A 615 48.88 -22.46 -6.23
N ASN A 616 48.90 -21.26 -5.65
CA ASN A 616 50.14 -20.63 -5.18
C ASN A 616 50.76 -21.34 -3.96
N ALA A 617 49.96 -22.01 -3.11
CA ALA A 617 50.47 -22.82 -2.01
C ALA A 617 51.03 -24.18 -2.49
N ASP A 618 50.49 -24.71 -3.60
CA ASP A 618 50.89 -26.00 -4.17
C ASP A 618 51.98 -25.91 -5.26
N SER A 619 52.05 -24.82 -6.04
CA SER A 619 52.94 -24.67 -7.20
C SER A 619 54.41 -24.45 -6.87
N ASP A 620 54.76 -24.10 -5.62
CA ASP A 620 56.14 -24.10 -5.14
C ASP A 620 56.62 -25.51 -4.71
N ASN A 621 55.78 -26.55 -4.80
CA ASN A 621 56.21 -27.95 -4.65
C ASN A 621 57.02 -28.47 -5.87
N GLY A 622 57.18 -27.69 -6.94
CA GLY A 622 57.72 -28.15 -8.23
C GLY A 622 59.04 -27.53 -8.69
N ARG A 623 59.60 -26.53 -8.00
CA ARG A 623 60.92 -25.96 -8.36
C ARG A 623 61.96 -26.30 -7.31
N LYS A 624 62.57 -27.47 -7.48
CA LYS A 624 63.95 -27.74 -7.05
C LYS A 624 64.93 -27.18 -8.07
#